data_AF-A0A934B8J3-F1
#
_entry.id   AF-A0A934B8J3-F1
#
_cell.length_a   1.000
_cell.length_b   1.000
_cell.length_c   1.000
_cell.angle_alpha   90.00
_cell.angle_beta   90.00
_cell.angle_gamma   90.00
#
_symmetry.space_group_name_H-M   'P 1'
#
loop_
_entity.id
_entity.type
_entity.pdbx_description
1 polymer ?
#
loop_
_entity_poly.entity_id
_entity_poly.type
_entity_poly.pdbx_seq_one_letter_code
_entity_poly.pdbx_strand_id
1 'polypeptide(L)'
;MFDDDRFDKYEYENIPIDRDSYLVDEKYAAEYEAMYLKVFQGQEFEPVGYISRIAVRAVHEKSIELSWYANIFDRFHEMCISLPRSEIKQCVGCWQWDWDPTIFVTSNWIENLYAKSFSVFGIVDAVGVKQAIQDQLLTRENLLKLRSKIDHLSTKYPDITFISFGDSILIKSNWTVGSVHNHLSYTYRPESFIEIAQLLLTI
;
A
#
# COMPACT_ATOMS: atom_id res chain seq x y z
N MET A 1 25.03 -1.58 18.40
CA MET A 1 24.41 -1.18 17.12
C MET A 1 23.61 0.07 17.42
N PHE A 2 23.96 1.17 16.75
CA PHE A 2 23.62 2.56 17.07
C PHE A 2 24.07 2.99 18.47
N ASP A 3 25.30 2.71 18.89
CA ASP A 3 25.71 2.90 20.30
C ASP A 3 26.05 4.36 20.69
N ASP A 4 26.12 5.26 19.71
CA ASP A 4 26.37 6.69 19.94
C ASP A 4 25.15 7.40 20.55
N ASP A 5 25.37 8.22 21.58
CA ASP A 5 24.31 8.92 22.34
C ASP A 5 23.49 9.91 21.50
N ARG A 6 23.98 10.27 20.30
CA ARG A 6 23.23 11.12 19.36
C ARG A 6 22.06 10.39 18.70
N PHE A 7 22.04 9.06 18.70
CA PHE A 7 20.93 8.31 18.12
C PHE A 7 19.76 8.22 19.10
N ASP A 8 18.56 8.57 18.63
CA ASP A 8 17.32 8.34 19.36
C ASP A 8 16.90 6.89 19.17
N LYS A 9 17.03 6.08 20.21
CA LYS A 9 16.56 4.69 20.21
C LYS A 9 15.15 4.64 20.76
N TYR A 10 14.23 4.15 19.95
CA TYR A 10 12.84 4.02 20.35
C TYR A 10 12.58 2.60 20.84
N GLU A 11 12.15 2.48 22.09
CA GLU A 11 11.52 1.25 22.58
C GLU A 11 10.25 0.96 21.78
N TYR A 12 9.86 -0.31 21.68
CA TYR A 12 8.74 -0.75 20.85
C TYR A 12 7.44 0.04 21.13
N GLU A 13 7.11 0.22 22.40
CA GLU A 13 5.91 0.92 22.86
C GLU A 13 5.97 2.44 22.62
N ASN A 14 7.18 2.97 22.38
CA ASN A 14 7.46 4.38 22.16
C ASN A 14 7.82 4.68 20.69
N ILE A 15 7.61 3.72 19.78
CA ILE A 15 7.76 3.97 18.34
C ILE A 15 6.86 5.15 17.97
N PRO A 16 7.41 6.20 17.32
CA PRO A 16 6.62 7.39 17.10
C PRO A 16 5.47 7.21 16.10
N ILE A 17 4.30 7.71 16.46
CA ILE A 17 3.07 7.66 15.66
C ILE A 17 2.81 8.99 14.91
N ASP A 18 1.99 8.91 13.86
CA ASP A 18 1.48 10.03 13.05
C ASP A 18 2.56 10.99 12.54
N ARG A 19 3.69 10.42 12.14
CA ARG A 19 4.78 11.14 11.47
C ARG A 19 5.37 10.30 10.35
N ASP A 20 6.08 10.98 9.46
CA ASP A 20 6.84 10.33 8.41
C ASP A 20 7.95 9.47 9.05
N SER A 21 8.13 8.29 8.48
CA SER A 21 9.07 7.28 8.96
C SER A 21 9.52 6.41 7.80
N TYR A 22 10.63 5.73 8.00
CA TYR A 22 11.18 4.80 7.01
C TYR A 22 11.13 3.38 7.51
N LEU A 23 10.88 2.46 6.58
CA LEU A 23 11.07 1.04 6.78
C LEU A 23 12.27 0.58 5.95
N VAL A 24 13.21 -0.07 6.61
CA VAL A 24 14.48 -0.50 6.01
C VAL A 24 14.79 -1.94 6.39
N ASP A 25 15.42 -2.67 5.47
CA ASP A 25 15.92 -4.02 5.72
C ASP A 25 17.07 -3.99 6.75
N GLU A 26 17.00 -4.86 7.76
CA GLU A 26 17.99 -4.98 8.83
C GLU A 26 19.42 -5.16 8.32
N LYS A 27 19.61 -5.76 7.14
CA LYS A 27 20.95 -5.97 6.56
C LYS A 27 21.71 -4.66 6.33
N TYR A 28 21.00 -3.54 6.16
CA TYR A 28 21.59 -2.23 5.98
C TYR A 28 21.86 -1.47 7.29
N ALA A 29 21.47 -2.00 8.45
CA ALA A 29 21.56 -1.28 9.72
C ALA A 29 22.97 -0.78 10.05
N ALA A 30 23.99 -1.62 9.84
CA ALA A 30 25.39 -1.25 10.11
C ALA A 30 25.91 -0.15 9.15
N GLU A 31 25.50 -0.22 7.88
CA GLU A 31 25.84 0.81 6.88
C GLU A 31 25.14 2.14 7.19
N TYR A 32 23.88 2.10 7.66
CA TYR A 32 23.14 3.27 8.14
C TYR A 32 23.82 3.92 9.35
N GLU A 33 24.24 3.12 10.34
CA GLU A 33 24.99 3.62 11.51
C GLU A 33 26.29 4.31 11.07
N ALA A 34 27.08 3.65 10.22
CA ALA A 34 28.34 4.20 9.72
C ALA A 34 28.12 5.51 8.92
N MET A 35 27.09 5.57 8.09
CA MET A 35 26.72 6.76 7.32
C MET A 35 26.39 7.92 8.26
N TYR A 36 25.51 7.73 9.25
CA TYR A 36 25.16 8.83 10.17
C TYR A 36 26.31 9.25 11.08
N LEU A 37 27.18 8.33 11.51
CA LEU A 37 28.37 8.69 12.28
C LEU A 37 29.31 9.62 11.49
N LYS A 38 29.44 9.42 10.17
CA LYS A 38 30.17 10.35 9.29
C LYS A 38 29.47 11.70 9.18
N VAL A 39 28.14 11.71 9.02
CA VAL A 39 27.33 12.94 8.97
C VAL A 39 27.48 13.73 10.27
N PHE A 40 27.50 13.07 11.42
CA PHE A 40 27.71 13.73 12.71
C PHE A 40 29.12 14.32 12.87
N GLN A 41 30.07 13.92 12.02
CA GLN A 41 31.42 14.50 11.92
C GLN A 41 31.52 15.60 10.85
N GLY A 42 30.39 15.99 10.23
CA GLY A 42 30.31 17.03 9.21
C GLY A 42 30.61 16.55 7.79
N GLN A 43 30.61 15.23 7.54
CA GLN A 43 30.76 14.68 6.19
C GLN A 43 29.41 14.68 5.44
N GLU A 44 29.46 14.51 4.12
CA GLU A 44 28.26 14.45 3.28
C GLU A 44 27.44 13.18 3.52
N PHE A 45 26.13 13.30 3.29
CA PHE A 45 25.19 12.19 3.35
C PHE A 45 25.31 11.31 2.09
N GLU A 46 25.48 10.00 2.28
CA GLU A 46 25.57 9.01 1.22
C GLU A 46 24.38 8.03 1.33
N PRO A 47 23.44 7.96 0.37
CA PRO A 47 22.28 7.10 0.48
C PRO A 47 22.64 5.61 0.64
N VAL A 48 22.06 4.95 1.64
CA VAL A 48 22.24 3.52 1.91
C VAL A 48 20.96 2.73 1.64
N GLY A 49 21.10 1.65 0.86
CA GLY A 49 20.03 0.68 0.64
C GLY A 49 18.78 1.26 -0.01
N TYR A 50 17.64 0.65 0.31
CA TYR A 50 16.33 1.02 -0.21
C TYR A 50 15.38 1.29 0.95
N ILE A 51 14.66 2.42 0.88
CA ILE A 51 13.72 2.85 1.92
C ILE A 51 12.28 2.68 1.46
N SER A 52 11.41 2.27 2.38
CA SER A 52 9.97 2.31 2.19
C SER A 52 9.40 3.43 3.03
N ARG A 53 8.61 4.34 2.44
CA ARG A 53 7.99 5.45 3.17
C ARG A 53 6.75 4.95 3.90
N ILE A 54 6.70 5.18 5.20
CA ILE A 54 5.61 4.75 6.06
C ILE A 54 5.21 5.86 7.04
N ALA A 55 4.04 5.72 7.64
CA ALA A 55 3.67 6.39 8.88
C ALA A 55 3.10 5.35 9.85
N VAL A 56 3.53 5.37 11.11
CA VAL A 56 2.98 4.48 12.13
C VAL A 56 1.67 5.06 12.63
N ARG A 57 0.58 4.28 12.54
CA ARG A 57 -0.77 4.70 12.94
C ARG A 57 -1.15 4.24 14.34
N ALA A 58 -0.72 3.04 14.71
CA ALA A 58 -0.98 2.50 16.03
C ALA A 58 0.11 1.50 16.44
N VAL A 59 0.40 1.46 17.73
CA VAL A 59 1.25 0.45 18.34
C VAL A 59 0.37 -0.44 19.22
N HIS A 60 0.28 -1.72 18.90
CA HIS A 60 -0.41 -2.73 19.70
C HIS A 60 0.59 -3.63 20.42
N GLU A 61 0.12 -4.52 21.29
CA GLU A 61 0.98 -5.42 22.07
C GLU A 61 1.90 -6.30 21.19
N LYS A 62 1.41 -6.74 20.03
CA LYS A 62 2.06 -7.75 19.17
C LYS A 62 2.36 -7.29 17.75
N SER A 63 1.91 -6.09 17.36
CA SER A 63 2.07 -5.57 16.01
C SER A 63 1.91 -4.05 15.99
N ILE A 64 2.47 -3.41 14.99
CA ILE A 64 2.19 -2.00 14.69
C ILE A 64 1.38 -1.90 13.39
N GLU A 65 0.46 -0.95 13.35
CA GLU A 65 -0.29 -0.58 12.16
C GLU A 65 0.48 0.51 11.42
N LEU A 66 0.69 0.30 10.13
CA LEU A 66 1.45 1.20 9.27
C LEU A 66 0.59 1.63 8.08
N SER A 67 0.64 2.92 7.79
CA SER A 67 0.32 3.45 6.47
C SER A 67 1.57 3.36 5.61
N TRP A 68 1.55 2.52 4.58
CA TRP A 68 2.66 2.35 3.65
C TRP A 68 2.36 3.00 2.30
N TYR A 69 3.33 3.76 1.80
CA TYR A 69 3.24 4.50 0.55
C TYR A 69 4.21 3.89 -0.46
N ALA A 70 3.74 2.87 -1.19
CA ALA A 70 4.54 2.18 -2.20
C ALA A 70 4.96 3.09 -3.37
N ASN A 71 4.16 4.11 -3.64
CA ASN A 71 4.47 5.12 -4.63
C ASN A 71 4.19 6.50 -4.03
N ILE A 72 5.15 7.39 -4.20
CA ILE A 72 5.11 8.77 -3.69
C ILE A 72 5.48 9.79 -4.77
N PHE A 73 5.76 9.34 -6.00
CA PHE A 73 6.24 10.20 -7.08
C PHE A 73 5.10 10.71 -7.96
N ASP A 74 4.22 9.83 -8.40
CA ASP A 74 3.13 10.18 -9.33
C ASP A 74 1.74 10.00 -8.69
N ARG A 75 1.62 9.10 -7.71
CA ARG A 75 0.35 8.65 -7.14
C ARG A 75 0.52 8.41 -5.65
N PHE A 76 -0.14 9.22 -4.84
CA PHE A 76 -0.17 9.02 -3.40
C PHE A 76 -1.25 7.97 -3.07
N HIS A 77 -0.84 6.70 -2.95
CA HIS A 77 -1.72 5.61 -2.54
C HIS A 77 -1.26 5.03 -1.21
N GLU A 78 -2.15 5.11 -0.21
CA GLU A 78 -1.91 4.58 1.12
C GLU A 78 -2.40 3.14 1.22
N MET A 79 -1.56 2.27 1.76
CA MET A 79 -1.92 0.91 2.14
C MET A 79 -1.79 0.73 3.65
N CYS A 80 -2.85 0.27 4.30
CA CYS A 80 -2.76 -0.21 5.67
C CYS A 80 -2.08 -1.58 5.68
N ILE A 81 -0.94 -1.70 6.37
CA ILE A 81 -0.22 -2.94 6.58
C ILE A 81 0.06 -3.13 8.07
N SER A 82 0.11 -4.39 8.51
CA SER A 82 0.44 -4.74 9.89
C SER A 82 1.85 -5.32 9.93
N LEU A 83 2.72 -4.74 10.77
CA LEU A 83 4.08 -5.21 11.02
C LEU A 83 4.14 -5.89 12.40
N PRO A 84 4.35 -7.21 12.46
CA PRO A 84 4.46 -7.93 13.73
C PRO A 84 5.68 -7.47 14.54
N ARG A 85 5.55 -7.42 15.86
CA ARG A 85 6.65 -7.06 16.78
C ARG A 85 7.88 -7.95 16.59
N SER A 86 7.69 -9.23 16.27
CA SER A 86 8.78 -10.20 16.03
C SER A 86 9.67 -9.87 14.84
N GLU A 87 9.14 -9.10 13.88
CA GLU A 87 9.84 -8.74 12.65
C GLU A 87 10.62 -7.43 12.80
N ILE A 88 10.37 -6.66 13.86
CA ILE A 88 11.08 -5.42 14.17
C ILE A 88 12.38 -5.76 14.89
N LYS A 89 13.49 -5.24 14.38
CA LYS A 89 14.81 -5.39 15.00
C LYS A 89 15.15 -4.21 15.89
N GLN A 90 14.86 -3.01 15.41
CA GLN A 90 15.11 -1.76 16.12
C GLN A 90 14.38 -0.62 15.41
N CYS A 91 14.07 0.44 16.17
CA CYS A 91 13.63 1.70 15.64
C CYS A 91 14.58 2.78 16.14
N VAL A 92 15.18 3.53 15.20
CA VAL A 92 16.15 4.58 15.52
C VAL A 92 15.85 5.82 14.70
N GLY A 93 16.16 6.98 15.24
CA GLY A 93 16.10 8.25 14.53
C GLY A 93 17.17 9.19 15.05
N CYS A 94 17.11 10.44 14.61
CA CYS A 94 17.99 11.47 15.17
C CYS A 94 17.38 12.86 14.98
N TRP A 95 16.73 13.37 16.03
CA TRP A 95 16.03 14.65 16.01
C TRP A 95 16.94 15.83 15.68
N GLN A 96 18.22 15.76 16.07
CA GLN A 96 19.20 16.82 15.86
C GLN A 96 19.54 17.05 14.38
N TRP A 97 19.30 16.06 13.51
CA TRP A 97 19.55 16.13 12.08
C TRP A 97 18.29 15.93 11.24
N ASP A 98 17.10 16.14 11.84
CA ASP A 98 15.80 15.96 11.18
C ASP A 98 15.66 14.59 10.50
N TRP A 99 16.29 13.57 11.10
CA TRP A 99 16.21 12.20 10.59
C TRP A 99 14.91 11.56 11.08
N ASP A 100 13.99 11.34 10.14
CA ASP A 100 12.75 10.60 10.37
C ASP A 100 13.03 9.23 11.01
N PRO A 101 12.22 8.79 11.98
CA PRO A 101 12.39 7.48 12.58
C PRO A 101 12.42 6.37 11.54
N THR A 102 13.46 5.55 11.59
CA THR A 102 13.67 4.39 10.73
C THR A 102 13.45 3.11 11.53
N ILE A 103 12.51 2.31 11.08
CA ILE A 103 12.23 0.98 11.60
C ILE A 103 12.98 -0.04 10.74
N PHE A 104 13.92 -0.75 11.37
CA PHE A 104 14.62 -1.87 10.74
C PHE A 104 13.86 -3.16 10.97
N VAL A 105 13.62 -3.89 9.88
CA VAL A 105 12.85 -5.14 9.88
C VAL A 105 13.61 -6.29 9.24
N THR A 106 13.15 -7.51 9.49
CA THR A 106 13.75 -8.69 8.84
C THR A 106 13.70 -8.60 7.32
N SER A 107 14.76 -9.07 6.66
CA SER A 107 14.83 -9.11 5.19
C SER A 107 13.66 -9.91 4.60
N ASN A 108 13.33 -11.05 5.22
CA ASN A 108 12.22 -11.89 4.76
C ASN A 108 10.87 -11.15 4.82
N TRP A 109 10.59 -10.37 5.87
CA TRP A 109 9.32 -9.68 5.97
C TRP A 109 9.19 -8.59 4.90
N ILE A 110 10.22 -7.76 4.72
CA ILE A 110 10.17 -6.66 3.76
C ILE A 110 10.16 -7.16 2.31
N GLU A 111 10.90 -8.22 1.99
CA GLU A 111 10.84 -8.86 0.67
C GLU A 111 9.43 -9.39 0.38
N ASN A 112 8.79 -10.03 1.37
CA ASN A 112 7.40 -10.51 1.24
C ASN A 112 6.39 -9.37 1.09
N LEU A 113 6.60 -8.22 1.76
CA LEU A 113 5.77 -7.03 1.58
C LEU A 113 5.76 -6.58 0.10
N TYR A 114 6.94 -6.51 -0.52
CA TYR A 114 7.10 -6.11 -1.92
C TYR A 114 6.70 -7.19 -2.93
N ALA A 115 6.67 -8.46 -2.53
CA ALA A 115 6.18 -9.58 -3.34
C ALA A 115 4.66 -9.78 -3.25
N LYS A 116 3.99 -9.14 -2.29
CA LYS A 116 2.56 -9.30 -2.05
C LYS A 116 1.74 -8.77 -3.22
N SER A 117 0.69 -9.51 -3.57
CA SER A 117 -0.38 -8.99 -4.43
C SER A 117 -1.46 -8.33 -3.58
N PHE A 118 -1.83 -7.12 -3.97
CA PHE A 118 -2.89 -6.32 -3.37
C PHE A 118 -4.14 -6.40 -4.24
N SER A 119 -5.30 -6.11 -3.66
CA SER A 119 -6.54 -6.03 -4.41
C SER A 119 -7.19 -4.68 -4.19
N VAL A 120 -7.76 -4.13 -5.26
CA VAL A 120 -8.69 -3.00 -5.20
C VAL A 120 -10.05 -3.50 -5.66
N PHE A 121 -11.09 -3.05 -4.97
CA PHE A 121 -12.47 -3.39 -5.27
C PHE A 121 -13.32 -2.12 -5.32
N GLY A 122 -14.32 -2.13 -6.20
CA GLY A 122 -15.34 -1.09 -6.30
C GLY A 122 -16.70 -1.75 -6.41
N ILE A 123 -17.71 -1.16 -5.76
CA ILE A 123 -19.10 -1.57 -5.90
C ILE A 123 -19.80 -0.48 -6.71
N VAL A 124 -20.38 -0.90 -7.83
CA VAL A 124 -21.15 -0.02 -8.72
C VAL A 124 -22.61 -0.45 -8.65
N ASP A 125 -23.50 0.48 -8.34
CA ASP A 125 -24.93 0.28 -8.58
C ASP A 125 -25.13 0.33 -10.10
N ALA A 126 -25.39 -0.82 -10.71
CA ALA A 126 -25.59 -0.90 -12.14
C ALA A 126 -26.90 -0.17 -12.46
N VAL A 127 -26.83 0.88 -13.28
CA VAL A 127 -27.89 1.88 -13.56
C VAL A 127 -29.27 1.43 -13.16
N GLY A 128 -29.74 2.03 -12.06
CA GLY A 128 -31.14 2.00 -11.70
C GLY A 128 -31.69 0.59 -11.57
N VAL A 129 -30.90 -0.45 -11.31
CA VAL A 129 -31.49 -1.75 -10.93
C VAL A 129 -32.23 -1.57 -9.63
N LYS A 130 -31.65 -0.86 -8.66
CA LYS A 130 -32.35 -0.48 -7.43
C LYS A 130 -33.60 0.38 -7.68
N GLN A 131 -33.47 1.41 -8.50
CA GLN A 131 -34.57 2.31 -8.86
C GLN A 131 -35.66 1.60 -9.69
N ALA A 132 -35.30 0.74 -10.64
CA ALA A 132 -36.20 -0.04 -11.49
C ALA A 132 -36.80 -1.23 -10.73
N ILE A 133 -36.14 -1.75 -9.69
CA ILE A 133 -36.77 -2.66 -8.72
C ILE A 133 -37.85 -1.90 -7.94
N GLN A 134 -37.55 -0.69 -7.45
CA GLN A 134 -38.52 0.16 -6.74
C GLN A 134 -39.71 0.55 -7.64
N ASP A 135 -39.43 0.89 -8.90
CA ASP A 135 -40.42 1.35 -9.88
C ASP A 135 -41.06 0.19 -10.67
N GLN A 136 -40.69 -1.07 -10.39
CA GLN A 136 -41.15 -2.29 -11.08
C GLN A 136 -40.89 -2.32 -12.60
N LEU A 137 -39.89 -1.57 -13.07
CA LEU A 137 -39.48 -1.45 -14.47
C LEU A 137 -38.40 -2.46 -14.88
N LEU A 138 -38.01 -3.36 -13.97
CA LEU A 138 -36.98 -4.35 -14.24
C LEU A 138 -37.49 -5.44 -15.19
N THR A 139 -37.19 -5.30 -16.48
CA THR A 139 -37.54 -6.30 -17.49
C THR A 139 -36.39 -7.28 -17.71
N ARG A 140 -36.71 -8.48 -18.22
CA ARG A 140 -35.72 -9.47 -18.67
C ARG A 140 -34.74 -8.89 -19.71
N GLU A 141 -35.21 -8.00 -20.57
CA GLU A 141 -34.39 -7.38 -21.61
C GLU A 141 -33.29 -6.49 -21.00
N ASN A 142 -33.60 -5.74 -19.95
CA ASN A 142 -32.63 -4.90 -19.25
C ASN A 142 -31.52 -5.74 -18.59
N LEU A 143 -31.88 -6.88 -17.99
CA LEU A 143 -30.90 -7.82 -17.43
C LEU A 143 -30.01 -8.45 -18.50
N LEU A 144 -30.56 -8.77 -19.67
CA LEU A 144 -29.78 -9.28 -20.80
C LEU A 144 -28.80 -8.22 -21.32
N LYS A 145 -29.22 -6.96 -21.45
CA LYS A 145 -28.35 -5.84 -21.85
C LYS A 145 -27.21 -5.64 -20.84
N LEU A 146 -27.53 -5.65 -19.54
CA LEU A 146 -26.52 -5.50 -18.49
C LEU A 146 -25.49 -6.63 -18.57
N ARG A 147 -25.94 -7.88 -18.67
CA ARG A 147 -25.06 -9.05 -18.81
C ARG A 147 -24.16 -8.94 -20.04
N SER A 148 -24.72 -8.65 -21.21
CA SER A 148 -23.93 -8.51 -22.45
C SER A 148 -22.90 -7.40 -22.35
N LYS A 149 -23.21 -6.31 -21.64
CA LYS A 149 -22.25 -5.23 -21.38
C LYS A 149 -21.12 -5.67 -20.46
N ILE A 150 -21.43 -6.41 -19.39
CA ILE A 150 -20.41 -7.01 -18.51
C ILE A 150 -19.50 -7.96 -19.31
N ASP A 151 -20.07 -8.85 -20.11
CA ASP A 151 -19.31 -9.81 -20.95
C ASP A 151 -18.37 -9.09 -21.94
N HIS A 152 -18.82 -7.96 -22.49
CA HIS A 152 -17.99 -7.11 -23.34
C HIS A 152 -16.85 -6.44 -22.56
N LEU A 153 -17.16 -5.87 -21.39
CA LEU A 153 -16.15 -5.20 -20.54
C LEU A 153 -15.11 -6.20 -20.01
N SER A 154 -15.51 -7.41 -19.61
CA SER A 154 -14.57 -8.44 -19.17
C SER A 154 -13.62 -8.89 -20.28
N THR A 155 -14.06 -8.83 -21.54
CA THR A 155 -13.19 -9.12 -22.70
C THR A 155 -12.17 -8.00 -22.91
N LYS A 156 -12.56 -6.73 -22.69
CA LYS A 156 -11.69 -5.57 -22.86
C LYS A 156 -10.70 -5.38 -21.69
N TYR A 157 -11.10 -5.76 -20.48
CA TYR A 157 -10.33 -5.58 -19.25
C TYR A 157 -10.10 -6.94 -18.56
N PRO A 158 -9.18 -7.78 -19.09
CA PRO A 158 -8.96 -9.14 -18.58
C PRO A 158 -8.43 -9.18 -17.13
N ASP A 159 -7.78 -8.12 -16.69
CA ASP A 159 -7.23 -7.99 -15.32
C ASP A 159 -8.29 -7.57 -14.28
N ILE A 160 -9.56 -7.46 -14.71
CA ILE A 160 -10.68 -7.03 -13.87
C ILE A 160 -11.75 -8.12 -13.85
N THR A 161 -12.02 -8.58 -12.64
CA THR A 161 -13.09 -9.52 -12.35
C THR A 161 -14.38 -8.76 -12.06
N PHE A 162 -15.47 -9.17 -12.71
CA PHE A 162 -16.82 -8.64 -12.49
C PHE A 162 -17.65 -9.69 -11.75
N ILE A 163 -18.29 -9.29 -10.65
CA ILE A 163 -19.18 -10.16 -9.88
C ILE A 163 -20.51 -9.41 -9.71
N SER A 164 -21.58 -9.95 -10.29
CA SER A 164 -22.94 -9.42 -10.08
C SER A 164 -23.49 -9.90 -8.73
N PHE A 165 -23.93 -8.99 -7.88
CA PHE A 165 -24.54 -9.26 -6.58
C PHE A 165 -25.81 -8.45 -6.41
N GLY A 166 -26.97 -9.10 -6.57
CA GLY A 166 -28.27 -8.43 -6.46
C GLY A 166 -28.42 -7.33 -7.51
N ASP A 167 -28.53 -6.09 -7.05
CA ASP A 167 -28.62 -4.86 -7.84
C ASP A 167 -27.26 -4.21 -8.13
N SER A 168 -26.18 -4.75 -7.57
CA SER A 168 -24.85 -4.17 -7.63
C SER A 168 -23.86 -5.03 -8.42
N ILE A 169 -22.81 -4.41 -8.95
CA ILE A 169 -21.67 -5.08 -9.57
C ILE A 169 -20.43 -4.75 -8.77
N LEU A 170 -19.80 -5.79 -8.24
CA LEU A 170 -18.47 -5.71 -7.67
C LEU A 170 -17.44 -5.85 -8.80
N ILE A 171 -16.59 -4.85 -8.96
CA ILE A 171 -15.40 -4.90 -9.79
C ILE A 171 -14.18 -5.11 -8.90
N LYS A 172 -13.31 -6.05 -9.26
CA LYS A 172 -12.09 -6.37 -8.50
C LYS A 172 -10.91 -6.49 -9.45
N SER A 173 -9.77 -5.96 -9.05
CA SER A 173 -8.48 -6.14 -9.73
C SER A 173 -7.40 -6.42 -8.71
N ASN A 174 -6.43 -7.22 -9.12
CA ASN A 174 -5.23 -7.45 -8.34
C ASN A 174 -4.08 -6.63 -8.92
N TRP A 175 -3.21 -6.16 -8.06
CA TRP A 175 -2.04 -5.39 -8.45
C TRP A 175 -0.84 -5.78 -7.59
N THR A 176 0.34 -5.37 -8.04
CA THR A 176 1.64 -5.67 -7.45
C THR A 176 2.42 -4.37 -7.32
N VAL A 177 3.25 -4.27 -6.29
CA VAL A 177 4.15 -3.13 -6.08
C VAL A 177 5.49 -3.39 -6.77
N GLY A 178 6.14 -4.50 -6.43
CA GLY A 178 7.49 -4.81 -6.90
C GLY A 178 8.58 -3.94 -6.25
N SER A 179 9.83 -4.37 -6.36
CA SER A 179 10.99 -3.64 -5.83
C SER A 179 12.17 -3.78 -6.78
N VAL A 180 13.21 -2.96 -6.58
CA VAL A 180 14.48 -3.07 -7.33
C VAL A 180 15.14 -4.45 -7.22
N HIS A 181 14.77 -5.24 -6.21
CA HIS A 181 15.33 -6.56 -5.94
C HIS A 181 14.42 -7.71 -6.41
N ASN A 182 13.26 -7.44 -7.00
CA ASN A 182 12.38 -8.48 -7.53
C ASN A 182 11.97 -8.21 -8.99
N HIS A 183 11.46 -9.25 -9.66
CA HIS A 183 11.04 -9.16 -11.07
C HIS A 183 9.60 -8.66 -11.24
N LEU A 184 8.94 -8.24 -10.16
CA LEU A 184 7.57 -7.76 -10.21
C LEU A 184 7.56 -6.28 -10.57
N SER A 185 6.65 -5.91 -11.48
CA SER A 185 6.42 -4.52 -11.84
C SER A 185 5.28 -3.91 -11.02
N TYR A 186 5.30 -2.60 -10.89
CA TYR A 186 4.19 -1.84 -10.31
C TYR A 186 3.00 -1.82 -11.29
N THR A 187 1.86 -2.41 -10.93
CA THR A 187 0.71 -2.60 -11.83
C THR A 187 -0.55 -1.84 -11.43
N TYR A 188 -0.50 -1.02 -10.38
CA TYR A 188 -1.68 -0.31 -9.87
C TYR A 188 -2.22 0.72 -10.88
N ARG A 189 -3.49 0.53 -11.30
CA ARG A 189 -4.21 1.39 -12.26
C ARG A 189 -5.66 1.64 -11.83
N PRO A 190 -5.90 2.51 -10.83
CA PRO A 190 -7.25 2.79 -10.32
C PRO A 190 -8.16 3.51 -11.33
N GLU A 191 -7.63 4.22 -12.31
CA GLU A 191 -8.42 4.95 -13.30
C GLU A 191 -9.31 4.02 -14.12
N SER A 192 -8.83 2.80 -14.41
CA SER A 192 -9.63 1.79 -15.10
C SER A 192 -10.92 1.46 -14.33
N PHE A 193 -10.93 1.59 -13.00
CA PHE A 193 -12.16 1.40 -12.21
C PHE A 193 -13.15 2.55 -12.42
N ILE A 194 -12.66 3.78 -12.50
CA ILE A 194 -13.51 4.97 -12.75
C ILE A 194 -14.12 4.88 -14.15
N GLU A 195 -13.31 4.54 -15.16
CA GLU A 195 -13.78 4.35 -16.54
C GLU A 195 -14.84 3.25 -16.61
N ILE A 196 -14.59 2.09 -15.98
CA ILE A 196 -15.53 0.97 -15.97
C ILE A 196 -16.81 1.33 -15.23
N ALA A 197 -16.71 2.02 -14.08
CA ALA A 197 -17.90 2.47 -13.36
C ALA A 197 -18.75 3.40 -14.21
N GLN A 198 -18.15 4.37 -14.91
CA GLN A 198 -18.87 5.27 -15.83
C GLN A 198 -19.53 4.51 -16.99
N LEU A 199 -18.82 3.53 -17.56
CA LEU A 199 -19.38 2.68 -18.61
C LEU A 199 -20.55 1.85 -18.07
N LEU A 200 -20.46 1.31 -16.86
CA LEU A 200 -21.58 0.60 -16.23
C LEU A 200 -22.76 1.51 -15.90
N LEU A 201 -22.53 2.82 -15.68
CA LEU A 201 -23.54 3.83 -15.37
C LEU A 201 -24.29 4.42 -16.60
N THR A 202 -23.94 4.04 -17.83
CA THR A 202 -24.55 4.57 -19.07
C THR A 202 -25.42 3.52 -19.78
N ILE A 203 -26.38 2.93 -19.06
CA ILE A 203 -27.34 1.93 -19.60
C ILE A 203 -28.66 2.62 -19.93
#